data_AF-E4NDL4-F1
#
_entry.id   AF-E4NDL4-F1
#
_cell.length_a   1.000
_cell.length_b   1.000
_cell.length_c   1.000
_cell.angle_alpha   90.00
_cell.angle_beta   90.00
_cell.angle_gamma   90.00
#
_symmetry.space_group_name_H-M   'P 1'
#
loop_
_entity.id
_entity.type
_entity.pdbx_description
1 polymer ?
#
loop_
_entity_poly.entity_id
_entity_poly.type
_entity_poly.pdbx_seq_one_letter_code
_entity_poly.pdbx_strand_id
1 'polypeptide(L)'
;MGERAVAYVRSLGISDEQAERVFLLLAQRTQYDDPKDSRDTPMGILLNAVDVPRFAAHLGLLSEEFCQQLRGLKQLVRMDVLEHRDGSWEIVYGPSYTDHAPRAPRAATVTDQNVCGIHAFFMPGWDKYSTWGRDQMMGCLYAQIIHNNDDQDAEPRIWITPPRYAPQTIDELARHVTDALNPYQAVPLPVDLVKKWLTEEPLG
;
A
#
# COMPACT_ATOMS: atom_id res chain seq x y z
N MET A 1 20.87 -2.00 9.69
CA MET A 1 19.48 -2.42 10.03
C MET A 1 18.69 -1.19 10.45
N GLY A 2 17.35 -1.23 10.42
CA GLY A 2 16.42 -0.09 10.34
C GLY A 2 16.41 0.97 11.45
N GLU A 3 17.54 1.58 11.78
CA GLU A 3 17.68 2.63 12.80
C GLU A 3 16.72 3.81 12.57
N ARG A 4 16.54 4.23 11.32
CA ARG A 4 15.58 5.28 10.93
C ARG A 4 14.14 4.89 11.26
N ALA A 5 13.74 3.68 10.89
CA ALA A 5 12.40 3.17 11.17
C ALA A 5 12.15 3.11 12.68
N VAL A 6 13.12 2.64 13.45
CA VAL A 6 13.03 2.59 14.92
C VAL A 6 12.92 4.00 15.52
N ALA A 7 13.71 4.95 15.03
CA ALA A 7 13.64 6.34 15.49
C ALA A 7 12.27 6.97 15.20
N TYR A 8 11.72 6.73 14.01
CA TYR A 8 10.38 7.17 13.63
C TYR A 8 9.30 6.56 14.55
N VAL A 9 9.29 5.24 14.74
CA VAL A 9 8.28 4.60 15.61
C VAL A 9 8.34 5.18 17.04
N ARG A 10 9.55 5.38 17.58
CA ARG A 10 9.72 5.99 18.90
C ARG A 10 9.20 7.43 18.98
N SER A 11 9.27 8.20 17.89
CA SER A 11 8.79 9.59 17.91
C SER A 11 7.26 9.70 17.90
N LEU A 12 6.55 8.62 17.58
CA LEU A 12 5.08 8.62 17.52
C LEU A 12 4.41 8.60 18.89
N GLY A 13 5.13 8.19 19.95
CA GLY A 13 4.60 8.16 21.32
C GLY A 13 3.38 7.27 21.49
N ILE A 14 3.38 6.10 20.85
CA ILE A 14 2.27 5.13 20.89
C ILE A 14 2.05 4.68 22.34
N SER A 15 0.86 4.90 22.87
CA SER A 15 0.54 4.60 24.29
C SER A 15 0.18 3.14 24.56
N ASP A 16 -0.19 2.39 23.52
CA ASP A 16 -0.41 0.93 23.62
C ASP A 16 0.94 0.21 23.57
N GLU A 17 1.37 -0.32 24.71
CA GLU A 17 2.67 -0.98 24.87
C GLU A 17 2.82 -2.21 23.96
N GLN A 18 1.75 -2.97 23.71
CA GLN A 18 1.82 -4.17 22.89
C GLN A 18 1.92 -3.79 21.41
N ALA A 19 1.13 -2.83 20.97
CA ALA A 19 1.19 -2.32 19.61
C ALA A 19 2.54 -1.63 19.32
N GLU A 20 3.07 -0.86 20.28
CA GLU A 20 4.41 -0.25 20.17
C GLU A 20 5.48 -1.33 20.02
N ARG A 21 5.44 -2.39 20.83
CA ARG A 21 6.40 -3.51 20.74
C ARG A 21 6.33 -4.24 19.40
N VAL A 22 5.13 -4.48 18.89
CA VAL A 22 4.93 -5.05 17.54
C VAL A 22 5.55 -4.14 16.50
N PHE A 23 5.24 -2.84 16.53
CA PHE A 23 5.70 -1.91 15.51
C PHE A 23 7.22 -1.70 15.57
N LEU A 24 7.82 -1.63 16.75
CA LEU A 24 9.27 -1.56 16.93
C LEU A 24 9.98 -2.80 16.36
N LEU A 25 9.40 -3.99 16.52
CA LEU A 25 9.96 -5.21 15.95
C LEU A 25 9.92 -5.18 14.42
N LEU A 26 8.84 -4.70 13.81
CA LEU A 26 8.75 -4.48 12.36
C LEU A 26 9.79 -3.46 11.90
N ALA A 27 9.92 -2.35 12.62
CA ALA A 27 10.87 -1.27 12.32
C ALA A 27 12.32 -1.75 12.33
N GLN A 28 12.71 -2.58 13.29
CA GLN A 28 14.04 -3.19 13.35
C GLN A 28 14.36 -4.05 12.11
N ARG A 29 13.33 -4.65 11.50
CA ARG A 29 13.44 -5.55 10.35
C ARG A 29 13.10 -4.91 9.02
N THR A 30 12.67 -3.66 9.04
CA THR A 30 12.43 -2.87 7.84
C THR A 30 13.78 -2.65 7.17
N GLN A 31 13.97 -3.34 6.04
CA GLN A 31 15.13 -3.15 5.18
C GLN A 31 14.79 -2.06 4.18
N TYR A 32 15.59 -1.00 4.18
CA TYR A 32 15.47 0.09 3.23
C TYR A 32 16.79 0.23 2.50
N ASP A 33 16.75 0.15 1.18
CA ASP A 33 17.91 -0.02 0.30
C ASP A 33 17.96 1.04 -0.82
N ASP A 34 17.41 2.24 -0.60
CA ASP A 34 17.58 3.37 -1.53
C ASP A 34 18.75 4.29 -1.10
N PRO A 35 19.84 4.38 -1.90
CA PRO A 35 20.96 5.28 -1.65
C PRO A 35 20.65 6.77 -1.86
N LYS A 36 19.45 7.15 -2.35
CA LYS A 36 19.01 8.55 -2.46
C LYS A 36 18.15 8.95 -1.26
N ASP A 37 18.81 9.01 -0.11
CA ASP A 37 18.24 9.31 1.21
C ASP A 37 17.48 10.65 1.26
N SER A 38 16.15 10.60 1.15
CA SER A 38 15.27 11.69 1.59
C SER A 38 14.63 11.28 2.92
N ARG A 39 14.69 12.16 3.92
CA ARG A 39 14.10 11.90 5.26
C ARG A 39 12.59 11.69 5.22
N ASP A 40 11.97 12.03 4.09
CA ASP A 40 10.52 12.00 3.90
C ASP A 40 10.06 10.73 3.17
N THR A 41 10.96 9.88 2.66
CA THR A 41 10.55 8.68 1.93
C THR A 41 9.85 7.66 2.84
N PRO A 42 8.73 7.07 2.40
CA PRO A 42 8.07 6.01 3.17
C PRO A 42 8.92 4.75 3.28
N MET A 43 8.70 4.02 4.37
CA MET A 43 9.38 2.80 4.74
C MET A 43 8.41 1.63 4.64
N GLY A 44 8.87 0.49 4.14
CA GLY A 44 8.02 -0.67 3.90
C GLY A 44 8.67 -1.98 4.34
N ILE A 45 7.86 -2.92 4.82
CA ILE A 45 8.28 -4.27 5.13
C ILE A 45 7.27 -5.28 4.55
N LEU A 46 7.79 -6.28 3.87
CA LEU A 46 7.03 -7.46 3.44
C LEU A 46 7.31 -8.61 4.40
N LEU A 47 6.26 -9.16 5.00
CA LEU A 47 6.29 -10.37 5.80
C LEU A 47 5.70 -11.50 4.96
N ASN A 48 6.45 -12.58 4.76
CA ASN A 48 5.86 -13.78 4.15
C ASN A 48 5.04 -14.56 5.19
N ALA A 49 4.23 -15.53 4.74
CA ALA A 49 3.41 -16.34 5.64
C ALA A 49 4.21 -17.04 6.76
N VAL A 50 5.48 -17.36 6.51
CA VAL A 50 6.40 -17.97 7.50
C VAL A 50 6.96 -16.98 8.51
N ASP A 51 6.92 -15.69 8.22
CA ASP A 51 7.45 -14.65 9.09
C ASP A 51 6.49 -14.41 10.26
N VAL A 52 5.18 -14.32 10.00
CA VAL A 52 4.14 -14.09 11.03
C VAL A 52 4.35 -14.94 12.30
N PRO A 53 4.42 -16.28 12.27
CA PRO A 53 4.63 -17.08 13.47
C PRO A 53 5.99 -16.83 14.15
N ARG A 54 7.03 -16.51 13.38
CA ARG A 54 8.37 -16.21 13.91
C ARG A 54 8.40 -14.88 14.67
N PHE A 55 7.73 -13.86 14.12
CA PHE A 55 7.62 -12.55 14.76
C PHE A 55 6.72 -12.61 15.99
N ALA A 56 5.58 -13.31 15.91
CA ALA A 56 4.71 -13.55 17.06
C ALA A 56 5.45 -14.21 18.23
N ALA A 57 6.20 -15.28 17.95
CA ALA A 57 7.00 -15.98 18.95
C ALA A 57 8.07 -15.09 19.61
N HIS A 58 8.65 -14.14 18.87
CA HIS A 58 9.63 -13.20 19.42
C HIS A 58 9.03 -12.25 20.47
N LEU A 59 7.72 -12.00 20.38
CA LEU A 59 6.99 -11.15 21.32
C LEU A 59 6.26 -11.95 22.40
N GLY A 60 6.31 -13.29 22.34
CA GLY A 60 5.54 -14.18 23.22
C GLY A 60 4.05 -14.20 22.91
N LEU A 61 3.67 -13.95 21.64
CA LEU A 61 2.28 -13.91 21.18
C LEU A 61 1.94 -15.13 20.34
N LEU A 62 0.65 -15.45 20.27
CA LEU A 62 0.11 -16.33 19.23
C LEU A 62 0.09 -15.61 17.88
N SER A 63 0.18 -16.38 16.78
CA SER A 63 0.15 -15.81 15.43
C SER A 63 -1.11 -14.98 15.16
N GLU A 64 -2.26 -15.43 15.65
CA GLU A 64 -3.54 -14.72 15.49
C GLU A 64 -3.55 -13.39 16.25
N GLU A 65 -3.03 -13.36 17.47
CA GLU A 65 -2.87 -12.13 18.26
C GLU A 65 -1.93 -11.15 17.57
N PHE A 66 -0.82 -11.64 17.00
CA PHE A 66 0.10 -10.80 16.24
C PHE A 66 -0.58 -10.20 15.00
N CYS A 67 -1.34 -11.00 14.23
CA CYS A 67 -2.11 -10.48 13.10
C CYS A 67 -3.16 -9.46 13.55
N GLN A 68 -3.82 -9.66 14.69
CA GLN A 68 -4.77 -8.69 15.24
C GLN A 68 -4.07 -7.37 15.59
N GLN A 69 -2.87 -7.44 16.19
CA GLN A 69 -2.06 -6.26 16.47
C GLN A 69 -1.65 -5.54 15.18
N LEU A 70 -1.22 -6.26 14.13
CA LEU A 70 -0.93 -5.68 12.82
C LEU A 70 -2.12 -4.87 12.29
N ARG A 71 -3.32 -5.48 12.23
CA ARG A 71 -4.54 -4.78 11.77
C ARG A 71 -4.89 -3.56 12.64
N GLY A 72 -4.54 -3.60 13.92
CA GLY A 72 -4.76 -2.51 14.87
C GLY A 72 -3.81 -1.32 14.69
N LEU A 73 -2.61 -1.52 14.12
CA LEU A 73 -1.60 -0.46 14.00
C LEU A 73 -2.10 0.77 13.24
N LYS A 74 -2.92 0.59 12.20
CA LYS A 74 -3.49 1.68 11.40
C LYS A 74 -4.42 2.62 12.19
N GLN A 75 -4.94 2.17 13.34
CA GLN A 75 -5.76 3.00 14.22
C GLN A 75 -4.92 3.94 15.08
N LEU A 76 -3.64 3.60 15.28
CA LEU A 76 -2.72 4.34 16.15
C LEU A 76 -1.83 5.30 15.37
N VAL A 77 -1.49 4.91 14.13
CA VAL A 77 -0.55 5.64 13.28
C VAL A 77 -1.05 5.54 11.87
N ARG A 78 -0.93 6.63 11.11
CA ARG A 78 -1.20 6.57 9.68
C ARG A 78 -0.17 5.71 8.98
N MET A 79 -0.64 4.56 8.52
CA MET A 79 0.13 3.56 7.81
C MET A 79 -0.83 2.65 7.05
N ASP A 80 -0.25 1.83 6.20
CA ASP A 80 -0.94 0.83 5.44
C ASP A 80 -0.53 -0.54 5.95
N VAL A 81 -1.53 -1.39 6.18
CA VAL A 81 -1.35 -2.76 6.63
C VAL A 81 -2.20 -3.61 5.71
N LEU A 82 -1.58 -4.50 4.94
CA LEU A 82 -2.25 -5.31 3.95
C LEU A 82 -2.06 -6.77 4.24
N GLU A 83 -3.16 -7.51 4.24
CA GLU A 83 -3.18 -8.96 4.34
C GLU A 83 -3.50 -9.56 2.97
N HIS A 84 -2.56 -10.31 2.41
CA HIS A 84 -2.75 -11.00 1.14
C HIS A 84 -3.31 -12.41 1.34
N ARG A 85 -4.02 -12.92 0.32
CA ARG A 85 -4.60 -14.28 0.34
C ARG A 85 -3.56 -15.41 0.46
N ASP A 86 -2.32 -15.16 0.07
CA ASP A 86 -1.20 -16.10 0.21
C ASP A 86 -0.59 -16.11 1.62
N GLY A 87 -1.17 -15.32 2.56
CA GLY A 87 -0.72 -15.19 3.94
C GLY A 87 0.47 -14.23 4.11
N SER A 88 0.92 -13.57 3.04
CA SER A 88 1.90 -12.49 3.16
C SER A 88 1.24 -11.18 3.62
N TRP A 89 2.03 -10.33 4.26
CA TRP A 89 1.61 -9.04 4.75
C TRP A 89 2.56 -7.95 4.26
N GLU A 90 1.99 -6.84 3.78
CA GLU A 90 2.74 -5.65 3.38
C GLU A 90 2.39 -4.51 4.33
N ILE A 91 3.40 -3.92 4.96
CA ILE A 91 3.24 -2.82 5.90
C ILE A 91 4.06 -1.64 5.40
N VAL A 92 3.41 -0.50 5.16
CA VAL A 92 4.05 0.72 4.66
C VAL A 92 3.70 1.91 5.56
N TYR A 93 4.72 2.66 5.99
CA TYR A 93 4.57 3.74 6.97
C TYR A 93 5.69 4.77 6.84
N GLY A 94 5.51 5.96 7.43
CA GLY A 94 6.57 6.96 7.51
C GLY A 94 6.04 8.40 7.50
N PRO A 95 6.94 9.39 7.64
CA PRO A 95 6.57 10.81 7.77
C PRO A 95 5.67 11.31 6.62
N SER A 96 5.93 10.87 5.40
CA SER A 96 5.15 11.14 4.20
C SER A 96 3.70 10.69 4.26
N TYR A 97 3.43 9.59 4.95
CA TYR A 97 2.07 9.11 5.18
C TYR A 97 1.35 9.94 6.24
N THR A 98 2.06 10.41 7.27
CA THR A 98 1.46 11.17 8.37
C THR A 98 1.16 12.64 8.01
N ASP A 99 1.87 13.24 7.05
CA ASP A 99 1.85 14.69 6.81
C ASP A 99 0.87 15.22 5.74
N HIS A 100 0.13 14.36 5.02
CA HIS A 100 -0.67 14.84 3.87
C HIS A 100 -2.16 14.47 3.92
N ALA A 101 -3.06 15.45 4.02
CA ALA A 101 -4.50 15.24 3.85
C ALA A 101 -4.82 14.57 2.49
N PRO A 102 -5.80 13.66 2.41
CA PRO A 102 -6.20 13.02 1.16
C PRO A 102 -6.59 14.09 0.13
N ARG A 103 -5.91 14.08 -1.03
CA ARG A 103 -6.23 14.97 -2.15
C ARG A 103 -7.29 14.30 -3.02
N ALA A 104 -8.34 15.03 -3.36
CA ALA A 104 -9.37 14.55 -4.28
C ALA A 104 -8.75 14.10 -5.63
N PRO A 105 -9.18 12.96 -6.20
CA PRO A 105 -8.66 12.49 -7.48
C PRO A 105 -8.98 13.48 -8.60
N ARG A 106 -8.04 13.68 -9.52
CA ARG A 106 -8.24 14.51 -10.72
C ARG A 106 -8.73 13.63 -11.87
N ALA A 107 -9.82 14.04 -12.51
CA ALA A 107 -10.23 13.51 -13.82
C ALA A 107 -9.37 14.19 -14.90
N ALA A 108 -8.51 13.44 -15.56
CA ALA A 108 -7.76 13.91 -16.73
C ALA A 108 -7.37 12.73 -17.62
N THR A 109 -7.20 12.98 -18.91
CA THR A 109 -6.52 12.05 -19.82
C THR A 109 -5.02 12.06 -19.52
N VAL A 110 -4.48 10.92 -19.07
CA VAL A 110 -3.09 10.83 -18.57
C VAL A 110 -2.23 9.98 -19.49
N THR A 111 -1.00 10.41 -19.71
CA THR A 111 0.09 9.67 -20.39
C THR A 111 1.29 9.57 -19.45
N ASP A 112 2.23 8.66 -19.74
CA ASP A 112 3.44 8.48 -18.92
C ASP A 112 4.23 9.78 -18.70
N GLN A 113 4.16 10.70 -19.67
CA GLN A 113 4.89 11.97 -19.67
C GLN A 113 4.23 13.05 -18.80
N ASN A 114 2.96 12.89 -18.43
CA ASN A 114 2.20 13.90 -17.70
C ASN A 114 1.53 13.40 -16.41
N VAL A 115 1.86 12.18 -15.95
CA VAL A 115 1.34 11.65 -14.68
C VAL A 115 1.74 12.57 -13.53
N CYS A 116 0.76 13.29 -12.97
CA CYS A 116 0.99 14.20 -11.85
C CYS A 116 -0.23 14.22 -10.92
N GLY A 117 0.00 13.81 -9.68
CA GLY A 117 -1.03 13.77 -8.64
C GLY A 117 -1.79 12.45 -8.61
N ILE A 118 -2.95 12.48 -7.95
CA ILE A 118 -3.84 11.35 -7.73
C ILE A 118 -4.94 11.38 -8.79
N HIS A 119 -5.19 10.24 -9.42
CA HIS A 119 -6.17 10.03 -10.48
C HIS A 119 -7.18 8.96 -10.07
N ALA A 120 -8.39 9.03 -10.60
CA ALA A 120 -9.41 7.99 -10.40
C ALA A 120 -9.12 6.77 -11.29
N PHE A 121 -9.52 5.59 -10.84
CA PHE A 121 -9.54 4.37 -11.66
C PHE A 121 -10.97 4.08 -12.09
N PHE A 122 -11.23 3.90 -13.38
CA PHE A 122 -12.59 3.93 -13.94
C PHE A 122 -13.22 2.56 -14.23
N MET A 123 -12.75 1.49 -13.59
CA MET A 123 -13.34 0.17 -13.80
C MET A 123 -14.70 0.06 -13.13
N PRO A 124 -15.78 -0.31 -13.85
CA PRO A 124 -17.10 -0.48 -13.26
C PRO A 124 -17.10 -1.46 -12.08
N GLY A 125 -17.64 -1.02 -10.94
CA GLY A 125 -17.69 -1.83 -9.72
C GLY A 125 -16.46 -1.69 -8.82
N TRP A 126 -15.45 -0.93 -9.27
CA TRP A 126 -14.22 -0.63 -8.54
C TRP A 126 -13.88 0.85 -8.57
N ASP A 127 -14.67 1.69 -9.22
CA ASP A 127 -14.34 3.08 -9.55
C ASP A 127 -14.58 4.09 -8.43
N LYS A 128 -15.43 3.76 -7.46
CA LYS A 128 -15.98 4.73 -6.51
C LYS A 128 -14.94 5.32 -5.55
N TYR A 129 -13.97 4.50 -5.14
CA TYR A 129 -12.95 4.88 -4.16
C TYR A 129 -11.52 4.60 -4.64
N SER A 130 -11.36 4.03 -5.83
CA SER A 130 -10.06 3.60 -6.32
C SER A 130 -9.26 4.74 -6.91
N THR A 131 -7.97 4.72 -6.61
CA THR A 131 -7.05 5.74 -7.09
C THR A 131 -5.76 5.13 -7.64
N TRP A 132 -5.10 5.90 -8.50
CA TRP A 132 -3.76 5.61 -8.98
C TRP A 132 -3.00 6.91 -9.21
N GLY A 133 -1.69 6.83 -9.38
CA GLY A 133 -0.92 8.02 -9.72
C GLY A 133 0.58 7.78 -9.64
N ARG A 134 1.33 8.87 -9.64
CA ARG A 134 2.77 8.84 -9.37
C ARG A 134 3.01 9.23 -7.91
N ASP A 135 3.60 8.32 -7.17
CA ASP A 135 4.12 8.64 -5.85
C ASP A 135 5.44 9.41 -6.04
N GLN A 136 5.43 10.70 -5.70
CA GLN A 136 6.60 11.57 -5.87
C GLN A 136 7.75 11.20 -4.94
N MET A 137 7.45 10.56 -3.80
CA MET A 137 8.41 10.20 -2.78
C MET A 137 9.06 8.86 -3.09
N MET A 138 8.28 7.89 -3.58
CA MET A 138 8.81 6.59 -4.03
C MET A 138 9.34 6.61 -5.47
N GLY A 139 9.04 7.66 -6.25
CA GLY A 139 9.50 7.80 -7.63
C GLY A 139 8.85 6.84 -8.62
N CYS A 140 7.88 6.03 -8.21
CA CYS A 140 7.18 5.03 -9.02
C CYS A 140 5.69 5.37 -9.16
N LEU A 141 5.00 4.64 -10.02
CA LEU A 141 3.55 4.64 -10.08
C LEU A 141 2.97 3.75 -8.97
N TYR A 142 1.74 4.06 -8.57
CA TYR A 142 0.99 3.26 -7.60
C TYR A 142 -0.48 3.11 -8.01
N ALA A 143 -1.16 2.12 -7.43
CA ALA A 143 -2.62 1.99 -7.46
C ALA A 143 -3.17 1.43 -6.15
N GLN A 144 -4.28 1.98 -5.69
CA GLN A 144 -5.10 1.50 -4.58
C GLN A 144 -6.51 1.24 -5.12
N ILE A 145 -6.89 -0.03 -5.26
CA ILE A 145 -8.18 -0.41 -5.85
C ILE A 145 -9.09 -1.03 -4.78
N ILE A 146 -10.23 -0.38 -4.55
CA ILE A 146 -11.26 -0.71 -3.56
C ILE A 146 -12.52 -1.12 -4.33
N HIS A 147 -13.18 -2.21 -3.90
CA HIS A 147 -14.42 -2.64 -4.54
C HIS A 147 -15.58 -1.73 -4.11
N ASN A 148 -16.50 -1.37 -4.99
CA ASN A 148 -17.58 -0.41 -4.69
C ASN A 148 -18.56 -0.87 -3.61
N ASN A 149 -18.62 -2.18 -3.35
CA ASN A 149 -19.42 -2.78 -2.27
C ASN A 149 -18.70 -2.74 -0.92
N ASP A 150 -17.45 -2.33 -0.87
CA ASP A 150 -16.74 -2.11 0.38
C ASP A 150 -17.08 -0.72 0.95
N ASP A 151 -16.91 -0.55 2.26
CA ASP A 151 -17.09 0.74 2.92
C ASP A 151 -16.03 1.75 2.47
N GLN A 152 -16.32 3.05 2.64
CA GLN A 152 -15.39 4.12 2.25
C GLN A 152 -14.04 4.04 2.98
N ASP A 153 -14.03 3.48 4.20
CA ASP A 153 -12.84 3.29 5.03
C ASP A 153 -12.24 1.88 4.89
N ALA A 154 -12.71 1.10 3.90
CA ALA A 154 -12.17 -0.23 3.64
C ALA A 154 -10.75 -0.16 3.09
N GLU A 155 -9.95 -1.16 3.43
CA GLU A 155 -8.62 -1.33 2.84
C GLU A 155 -8.75 -1.68 1.34
N PRO A 156 -7.84 -1.16 0.48
CA PRO A 156 -7.75 -1.59 -0.90
C PRO A 156 -7.55 -3.09 -1.00
N ARG A 157 -8.42 -3.75 -1.76
CA ARG A 157 -8.26 -5.18 -2.08
C ARG A 157 -7.05 -5.43 -2.97
N ILE A 158 -6.62 -4.40 -3.70
CA ILE A 158 -5.45 -4.42 -4.55
C ILE A 158 -4.63 -3.18 -4.24
N TRP A 159 -3.34 -3.41 -4.03
CA TRP A 159 -2.37 -2.36 -3.82
C TRP A 159 -1.15 -2.64 -4.68
N ILE A 160 -0.85 -1.73 -5.59
CA ILE A 160 0.36 -1.74 -6.38
C ILE A 160 1.25 -0.63 -5.86
N THR A 161 2.21 -0.96 -4.99
CA THR A 161 3.20 -0.04 -4.41
C THR A 161 4.47 -0.83 -4.02
N PRO A 162 5.61 -0.16 -3.80
CA PRO A 162 6.78 -0.80 -3.20
C PRO A 162 6.54 -1.28 -1.77
N PRO A 163 7.23 -2.34 -1.31
CA PRO A 163 8.32 -3.04 -2.01
C PRO A 163 7.87 -4.08 -3.05
N ARG A 164 6.60 -4.52 -3.04
CA ARG A 164 6.16 -5.60 -3.92
C ARG A 164 6.15 -5.21 -5.40
N TYR A 165 5.81 -3.96 -5.68
CA TYR A 165 5.70 -3.43 -7.04
C TYR A 165 6.39 -2.07 -7.15
N ALA A 166 7.24 -1.86 -8.15
CA ALA A 166 7.81 -0.53 -8.41
C ALA A 166 7.61 -0.10 -9.88
N PRO A 167 6.36 -0.09 -10.39
CA PRO A 167 6.10 0.19 -11.80
C PRO A 167 6.55 1.60 -12.16
N GLN A 168 7.26 1.71 -13.27
CA GLN A 168 7.77 2.99 -13.78
C GLN A 168 6.87 3.56 -14.87
N THR A 169 6.10 2.69 -15.53
CA THR A 169 5.23 3.02 -16.67
C THR A 169 3.78 2.60 -16.43
N ILE A 170 2.83 3.29 -17.08
CA ILE A 170 1.41 2.94 -17.04
C ILE A 170 1.18 1.52 -17.54
N ASP A 171 1.96 1.02 -18.50
CA ASP A 171 1.86 -0.36 -18.99
C ASP A 171 2.25 -1.40 -17.92
N GLU A 172 3.28 -1.12 -17.14
CA GLU A 172 3.65 -1.97 -15.99
C GLU A 172 2.60 -1.90 -14.89
N LEU A 173 2.09 -0.70 -14.58
CA LEU A 173 1.02 -0.53 -13.61
C LEU A 173 -0.24 -1.30 -14.05
N ALA A 174 -0.68 -1.13 -15.30
CA ALA A 174 -1.85 -1.81 -15.85
C ALA A 174 -1.70 -3.34 -15.78
N ARG A 175 -0.51 -3.87 -16.07
CA ARG A 175 -0.23 -5.32 -15.96
C ARG A 175 -0.37 -5.80 -14.51
N HIS A 176 0.23 -5.10 -13.56
CA HIS A 176 0.13 -5.48 -12.14
C HIS A 176 -1.29 -5.37 -11.60
N VAL A 177 -2.02 -4.31 -11.96
CA VAL A 177 -3.45 -4.16 -11.60
C VAL A 177 -4.27 -5.29 -12.23
N THR A 178 -4.01 -5.64 -13.49
CA THR A 178 -4.69 -6.76 -14.18
C THR A 178 -4.46 -8.08 -13.44
N ASP A 179 -3.21 -8.41 -13.14
CA ASP A 179 -2.84 -9.65 -12.44
C ASP A 179 -3.50 -9.72 -11.06
N ALA A 180 -3.56 -8.59 -10.34
CA ALA A 180 -4.19 -8.51 -9.03
C ALA A 180 -5.72 -8.54 -9.08
N LEU A 181 -6.35 -8.05 -10.17
CA LEU A 181 -7.79 -8.10 -10.38
C LEU A 181 -8.28 -9.48 -10.81
N ASN A 182 -7.48 -10.25 -11.57
CA ASN A 182 -7.89 -11.54 -12.13
C ASN A 182 -8.54 -12.51 -11.12
N PRO A 183 -8.06 -12.66 -9.87
CA PRO A 183 -8.71 -13.51 -8.86
C PRO A 183 -10.12 -13.07 -8.41
N TYR A 184 -10.55 -11.87 -8.80
CA TYR A 184 -11.88 -11.31 -8.49
C TYR A 184 -12.83 -11.31 -9.70
N GLN A 185 -12.34 -11.69 -10.88
CA GLN A 185 -13.10 -11.64 -12.13
C GLN A 185 -13.49 -13.04 -12.59
N ALA A 186 -14.70 -13.16 -13.15
CA ALA A 186 -15.14 -14.42 -13.76
C ALA A 186 -14.39 -14.71 -15.08
N VAL A 187 -13.94 -13.66 -15.77
CA VAL A 187 -13.17 -13.73 -17.02
C VAL A 187 -11.91 -12.88 -16.85
N PRO A 188 -10.72 -13.38 -17.23
CA PRO A 188 -9.49 -12.59 -17.17
C PRO A 188 -9.62 -11.26 -17.91
N LEU A 189 -9.12 -10.20 -17.32
CA LEU A 189 -9.20 -8.86 -17.91
C LEU A 189 -8.05 -8.66 -18.92
N PRO A 190 -8.33 -8.10 -20.11
CA PRO A 190 -7.27 -7.64 -21.00
C PRO A 190 -6.52 -6.45 -20.38
N VAL A 191 -5.18 -6.49 -20.41
CA VAL A 191 -4.34 -5.39 -19.87
C VAL A 191 -4.66 -4.05 -20.55
N ASP A 192 -4.93 -4.04 -21.85
CA ASP A 192 -5.29 -2.83 -22.59
C ASP A 192 -6.60 -2.19 -22.09
N LEU A 193 -7.53 -2.99 -21.57
CA LEU A 193 -8.77 -2.49 -21.00
C LEU A 193 -8.50 -1.84 -19.63
N VAL A 194 -7.66 -2.46 -18.80
CA VAL A 194 -7.23 -1.87 -17.52
C VAL A 194 -6.44 -0.58 -17.73
N LYS A 195 -5.58 -0.53 -18.75
CA LYS A 195 -4.88 0.68 -19.16
C LYS A 195 -5.86 1.81 -19.49
N LYS A 196 -6.90 1.52 -20.28
CA LYS A 196 -7.95 2.51 -20.57
C LYS A 196 -8.63 3.02 -19.29
N TRP A 197 -8.96 2.14 -18.35
CA TRP A 197 -9.55 2.56 -17.07
C TRP A 197 -8.61 3.37 -16.18
N LEU A 198 -7.29 3.29 -16.38
CA LEU A 198 -6.34 4.19 -15.72
C LEU A 198 -6.32 5.55 -16.42
N THR A 199 -6.30 5.59 -17.76
CA THR A 199 -5.93 6.79 -18.52
C THR A 199 -7.09 7.56 -19.14
N GLU A 200 -8.26 6.95 -19.28
CA GLU A 200 -9.40 7.50 -20.02
C GLU A 200 -10.65 7.49 -19.13
N GLU A 201 -11.29 8.66 -19.02
CA GLU A 201 -12.62 8.75 -18.41
C GLU A 201 -13.64 8.05 -19.32
N PRO A 202 -14.56 7.24 -18.78
CA PRO A 202 -15.62 6.64 -19.58
C PRO A 202 -16.43 7.75 -20.24
N LEU A 203 -16.71 7.62 -21.54
CA LEU A 203 -17.65 8.50 -22.21
C LEU A 203 -19.02 8.32 -21.54
N GLY A 204 -19.46 9.35 -20.81
CA GLY A 204 -20.80 9.45 -20.24
C GLY A 204 -21.88 9.63 -21.28
#